data_AF-A0A9P6YR70-F1
#
_entry.id   AF-A0A9P6YR70-F1
#
_cell.length_a   1.000
_cell.length_b   1.000
_cell.length_c   1.000
_cell.angle_alpha   90.00
_cell.angle_beta   90.00
_cell.angle_gamma   90.00
#
_symmetry.space_group_name_H-M   'P 1'
#
loop_
_entity.id
_entity.type
_entity.pdbx_description
1 polymer ?
#
loop_
_entity_poly.entity_id
_entity_poly.type
_entity_poly.pdbx_seq_one_letter_code
_entity_poly.pdbx_strand_id
1 'polypeptide(L)'
;MSDSDTSDPEAVSNAGREARQVLAEHASKIVEYTWKKMMAVAQNHISMGKIDENGRTITDQEVRTGFYNRERQMVHNLETLFSITHESQGYLSFLSTLTAQLDADNPVAMAFLSHILERSALPDRETLKQASDAILEKLNKKPGRLQRMISLLSGRYRDAARKELVRKQITNHFVVNTYMNPVMNPLQVKLKLNSAILWSLLADKFAGELSTHIWQDKVGSILIESLANPQEEILVRVFSLLALEKFAATAHCKQRIDSLGTNMRELLLEILKECNEANYRILLLSFGDSRPMSSLFTPPVGPLREEWAKYAQLKMCALWALDHAFKNDNQITCPWDLKRLRIILNPYDATSGMKLTNNGLELRNDRNHFESVRATACVKRGKWYYEAQLLSHGIIQIGWATSRCRFSPDEGYGVGDDCC
;
A
#
# COMPACT_ATOMS: atom_id res chain seq x y z
N MET A 1 58.59 10.51 32.96
CA MET A 1 57.24 9.92 32.87
C MET A 1 56.37 10.94 32.17
N SER A 2 56.26 10.80 30.86
CA SER A 2 55.37 11.60 30.00
C SER A 2 54.59 10.58 29.20
N ASP A 3 53.46 10.13 29.76
CA ASP A 3 52.55 9.25 29.04
C ASP A 3 51.83 10.10 27.98
N SER A 4 52.25 9.88 26.74
CA SER A 4 51.55 10.33 25.54
C SER A 4 50.32 9.44 25.33
N ASP A 5 49.17 9.93 25.80
CA ASP A 5 47.87 9.32 25.54
C ASP A 5 47.42 9.69 24.10
N THR A 6 48.10 9.09 23.12
CA THR A 6 47.69 9.15 21.71
C THR A 6 46.71 8.02 21.44
N SER A 7 45.46 8.20 21.87
CA SER A 7 44.35 7.40 21.34
C SER A 7 44.10 7.82 19.90
N ASP A 8 44.33 6.89 18.97
CA ASP A 8 44.19 7.11 17.53
C ASP A 8 42.71 7.42 17.19
N PRO A 9 42.39 8.63 16.68
CA PRO A 9 41.01 9.04 16.40
C PRO A 9 40.29 8.11 15.41
N GLU A 10 41.04 7.44 14.51
CA GLU A 10 40.48 6.48 13.56
C GLU A 10 40.06 5.16 14.22
N ALA A 11 40.80 4.70 15.24
CA ALA A 11 40.49 3.49 15.99
C ALA A 11 39.23 3.67 16.86
N VAL A 12 39.07 4.84 17.49
CA VAL A 12 37.87 5.20 18.27
C VAL A 12 36.64 5.35 17.35
N SER A 13 36.82 5.91 16.15
CA SER A 13 35.77 6.00 15.12
C SER A 13 35.34 4.62 14.59
N ASN A 14 36.29 3.71 14.36
CA ASN A 14 35.99 2.36 13.88
C ASN A 14 35.32 1.48 14.94
N ALA A 15 35.78 1.53 16.20
CA ALA A 15 35.11 0.84 17.31
C ALA A 15 33.67 1.35 17.54
N GLY A 16 33.46 2.66 17.40
CA GLY A 16 32.12 3.25 17.45
C GLY A 16 31.20 2.82 16.30
N ARG A 17 31.74 2.57 15.11
CA ARG A 17 30.99 2.04 13.96
C ARG A 17 30.62 0.57 14.15
N GLU A 18 31.56 -0.25 14.62
CA GLU A 18 31.31 -1.68 14.91
C GLU A 18 30.25 -1.86 15.99
N ALA A 19 30.32 -1.09 17.08
CA ALA A 19 29.31 -1.14 18.14
C ALA A 19 27.91 -0.76 17.64
N ARG A 20 27.79 0.28 16.78
CA ARG A 20 26.52 0.67 16.16
C ARG A 20 25.98 -0.42 15.23
N GLN A 21 26.85 -1.08 14.48
CA GLN A 21 26.46 -2.18 13.59
C GLN A 21 25.92 -3.38 14.37
N VAL A 22 26.55 -3.76 15.49
CA VAL A 22 26.08 -4.83 16.37
C VAL A 22 24.70 -4.49 16.98
N LEU A 23 24.51 -3.25 17.42
CA LEU A 23 23.22 -2.77 17.93
C LEU A 23 22.13 -2.82 16.85
N ALA A 24 22.43 -2.40 15.63
CA ALA A 24 21.50 -2.46 14.50
C ALA A 24 21.13 -3.91 14.14
N GLU A 25 22.09 -4.83 14.13
CA GLU A 25 21.83 -6.26 13.90
C GLU A 25 20.98 -6.88 15.00
N HIS A 26 21.22 -6.51 16.26
CA HIS A 26 20.41 -6.96 17.39
C HIS A 26 18.98 -6.43 17.29
N ALA A 27 18.81 -5.13 17.04
CA ALA A 27 17.50 -4.50 16.84
C ALA A 27 16.74 -5.14 15.68
N SER A 28 17.39 -5.40 14.54
CA SER A 28 16.76 -6.06 13.40
C SER A 28 16.26 -7.47 13.73
N LYS A 29 17.02 -8.27 14.49
CA LYS A 29 16.57 -9.60 14.94
C LYS A 29 15.36 -9.53 15.86
N ILE A 30 15.34 -8.57 16.79
CA ILE A 30 14.19 -8.38 17.69
C ILE A 30 12.96 -7.97 16.90
N VAL A 31 13.08 -6.99 16.00
CA VAL A 31 11.95 -6.55 15.17
C VAL A 31 11.42 -7.70 14.32
N GLU A 32 12.29 -8.44 13.65
CA GLU A 32 11.90 -9.59 12.84
C GLU A 32 11.14 -10.65 13.66
N TYR A 33 11.67 -11.02 14.83
CA TYR A 33 11.03 -11.98 15.71
C TYR A 33 9.66 -11.49 16.20
N THR A 34 9.61 -10.26 16.71
CA THR A 34 8.39 -9.67 17.27
C THR A 34 7.32 -9.46 16.20
N TRP A 35 7.70 -9.00 15.00
CA TRP A 35 6.79 -8.86 13.85
C TRP A 35 6.19 -10.20 13.45
N LYS A 36 7.02 -11.24 13.27
CA LYS A 36 6.54 -12.58 12.92
C LYS A 36 5.61 -13.15 13.99
N LYS A 37 5.96 -13.00 15.26
CA LYS A 37 5.13 -13.43 16.39
C LYS A 37 3.78 -12.70 16.40
N MET A 38 3.79 -11.38 16.20
CA MET A 38 2.57 -10.57 16.13
C MET A 38 1.67 -11.02 14.97
N MET A 39 2.23 -11.25 13.77
CA MET A 39 1.46 -11.74 12.63
C MET A 39 0.87 -13.14 12.89
N ALA A 40 1.64 -14.05 13.48
CA ALA A 40 1.13 -15.39 13.81
C ALA A 40 -0.04 -15.32 14.79
N VAL A 41 0.08 -14.51 15.85
CA VAL A 41 -1.01 -14.32 16.82
C VAL A 41 -2.22 -13.64 16.18
N ALA A 42 -2.01 -12.66 15.30
CA ALA A 42 -3.09 -11.92 14.65
C ALA A 42 -3.81 -12.72 13.56
N GLN A 43 -3.14 -13.64 12.88
CA GLN A 43 -3.71 -14.44 11.79
C GLN A 43 -4.39 -15.72 12.27
N ASN A 44 -3.93 -16.33 13.36
CA ASN A 44 -4.57 -17.53 13.91
C ASN A 44 -6.03 -17.22 14.25
N HIS A 45 -7.00 -17.97 13.73
CA HIS A 45 -8.41 -17.77 14.10
C HIS A 45 -8.71 -18.61 15.34
N ILE A 46 -9.32 -18.02 16.36
CA ILE A 46 -9.93 -18.83 17.43
C ILE A 46 -11.22 -19.35 16.81
N SER A 47 -11.25 -20.65 16.50
CA SER A 47 -12.45 -21.30 15.99
C SER A 47 -13.60 -21.07 16.97
N MET A 48 -14.68 -20.42 16.52
CA MET A 48 -15.93 -20.26 17.27
C MET A 48 -16.71 -21.59 17.42
N GLY A 49 -16.08 -22.71 17.05
CA GLY A 49 -16.63 -24.04 17.26
C GLY A 49 -16.47 -24.44 18.72
N LYS A 50 -17.53 -24.95 19.34
CA LYS A 50 -17.46 -25.60 20.64
C LYS A 50 -16.63 -26.88 20.63
N ILE A 51 -15.95 -27.23 19.54
CA ILE A 51 -15.22 -28.48 19.36
C ILE A 51 -13.86 -28.14 18.74
N ASP A 52 -12.77 -28.52 19.40
CA ASP A 52 -11.40 -28.32 18.89
C ASP A 52 -11.06 -29.31 17.76
N GLU A 53 -9.86 -29.16 17.16
CA GLU A 53 -9.37 -30.03 16.08
C GLU A 53 -9.25 -31.51 16.50
N ASN A 54 -9.29 -31.79 17.80
CA ASN A 54 -9.23 -33.13 18.39
C ASN A 54 -10.60 -33.64 18.87
N GLY A 55 -11.69 -32.95 18.54
CA GLY A 55 -13.04 -33.36 18.92
C GLY A 55 -13.43 -33.02 20.37
N ARG A 56 -12.66 -32.21 21.10
CA ARG A 56 -12.94 -31.84 22.49
C ARG A 56 -13.84 -30.63 22.59
N THR A 57 -14.82 -30.69 23.48
CA THR A 57 -15.72 -29.55 23.70
C THR A 57 -14.98 -28.40 24.38
N ILE A 58 -14.80 -27.27 23.68
CA ILE A 58 -14.18 -26.06 24.24
C ILE A 58 -15.23 -25.33 25.09
N THR A 59 -14.89 -25.05 26.34
CA THR A 59 -15.76 -24.29 27.24
C THR A 59 -15.74 -22.79 26.91
N ASP A 60 -16.84 -22.08 27.19
CA ASP A 60 -16.92 -20.63 26.99
C ASP A 60 -15.82 -19.87 27.78
N GLN A 61 -15.38 -20.43 28.91
CA GLN A 61 -14.29 -19.88 29.71
C GLN A 61 -12.92 -20.06 29.05
N GLU A 62 -12.66 -21.19 28.39
CA GLU A 62 -11.44 -21.42 27.61
C GLU A 62 -11.39 -20.53 26.38
N VAL A 63 -12.51 -20.36 25.68
CA VAL A 63 -12.64 -19.43 24.55
C VAL A 63 -12.29 -18.00 25.02
N ARG A 64 -12.92 -17.52 26.09
CA ARG A 64 -12.67 -16.17 26.64
C ARG A 64 -11.23 -15.98 27.11
N THR A 65 -10.65 -17.00 27.75
CA THR A 65 -9.24 -16.96 28.19
C THR A 65 -8.28 -16.95 27.01
N GLY A 66 -8.59 -17.69 25.93
CA GLY A 66 -7.86 -17.66 24.68
C GLY A 66 -7.86 -16.28 24.02
N PHE A 67 -9.03 -15.63 23.94
CA PHE A 67 -9.14 -14.25 23.43
C PHE A 67 -8.32 -13.27 24.27
N TYR A 68 -8.46 -13.32 25.60
CA TYR A 68 -7.71 -12.45 26.51
C TYR A 68 -6.19 -12.64 26.40
N ASN A 69 -5.71 -13.89 26.38
CA ASN A 69 -4.29 -14.19 26.24
C ASN A 69 -3.73 -13.72 24.89
N ARG A 70 -4.51 -13.86 23.82
CA ARG A 70 -4.14 -13.37 22.49
C ARG A 70 -4.01 -11.85 22.46
N GLU A 71 -5.03 -11.14 22.95
CA GLU A 71 -5.02 -9.68 23.04
C GLU A 71 -3.82 -9.19 23.84
N ARG A 72 -3.57 -9.78 25.02
CA ARG A 72 -2.41 -9.47 25.85
C ARG A 72 -1.08 -9.68 25.13
N GLN A 73 -0.92 -10.78 24.39
CA GLN A 73 0.28 -11.04 23.60
C GLN A 73 0.46 -10.02 22.46
N MET A 74 -0.64 -9.64 21.80
CA MET A 74 -0.61 -8.63 20.75
C MET A 74 -0.18 -7.27 21.30
N VAL A 75 -0.81 -6.82 22.40
CA VAL A 75 -0.45 -5.56 23.07
C VAL A 75 1.02 -5.56 23.48
N HIS A 76 1.50 -6.65 24.08
CA HIS A 76 2.90 -6.76 24.47
C HIS A 76 3.88 -6.71 23.28
N ASN A 77 3.55 -7.37 22.17
CA ASN A 77 4.37 -7.31 20.95
C ASN A 77 4.36 -5.88 20.36
N LEU A 78 3.21 -5.20 20.38
CA LEU A 78 3.10 -3.81 19.94
C LEU A 78 3.91 -2.86 20.82
N GLU A 79 3.82 -2.96 22.14
CA GLU A 79 4.64 -2.18 23.08
C GLU A 79 6.13 -2.38 22.83
N THR A 80 6.56 -3.61 22.56
CA THR A 80 7.96 -3.91 22.20
C THR A 80 8.36 -3.22 20.90
N LEU A 81 7.52 -3.27 19.86
CA LEU A 81 7.79 -2.59 18.59
C LEU A 81 7.77 -1.07 18.74
N PHE A 82 6.87 -0.50 19.55
CA PHE A 82 6.85 0.93 19.86
C PHE A 82 8.12 1.37 20.58
N SER A 83 8.58 0.60 21.57
CA SER A 83 9.83 0.88 22.29
C SER A 83 11.03 0.90 21.34
N ILE A 84 11.15 -0.11 20.47
CA ILE A 84 12.27 -0.19 19.51
C ILE A 84 12.19 0.92 18.45
N THR A 85 11.01 1.21 17.93
CA THR A 85 10.82 2.26 16.92
C THR A 85 10.97 3.68 17.48
N HIS A 86 11.04 3.83 18.81
CA HIS A 86 11.35 5.10 19.46
C HIS A 86 12.83 5.49 19.30
N GLU A 87 13.72 4.50 19.14
CA GLU A 87 15.15 4.73 18.92
C GLU A 87 15.46 4.83 17.42
N SER A 88 16.36 5.73 17.01
CA SER A 88 16.71 5.95 15.60
C SER A 88 17.14 4.67 14.89
N GLN A 89 18.04 3.87 15.49
CA GLN A 89 18.51 2.62 14.90
C GLN A 89 17.43 1.52 14.87
N GLY A 90 16.56 1.48 15.89
CA GLY A 90 15.43 0.57 15.90
C GLY A 90 14.38 0.92 14.84
N TYR A 91 14.13 2.21 14.60
CA TYR A 91 13.27 2.70 13.52
C TYR A 91 13.79 2.29 12.13
N LEU A 92 15.08 2.50 11.87
CA LEU A 92 15.73 2.08 10.61
C LEU A 92 15.69 0.56 10.44
N SER A 93 15.96 -0.19 11.51
CA SER A 93 15.88 -1.65 11.52
C SER A 93 14.46 -2.14 11.24
N PHE A 94 13.45 -1.41 11.73
CA PHE A 94 12.05 -1.69 11.47
C PHE A 94 11.69 -1.51 9.99
N LEU A 95 12.06 -0.39 9.39
CA LEU A 95 11.84 -0.15 7.96
C LEU A 95 12.57 -1.18 7.08
N SER A 96 13.83 -1.50 7.39
CA SER A 96 14.60 -2.53 6.67
C SER A 96 13.98 -3.92 6.78
N THR A 97 13.45 -4.26 7.96
CA THR A 97 12.77 -5.54 8.20
C THR A 97 11.48 -5.63 7.39
N LEU A 98 10.65 -4.59 7.43
CA LEU A 98 9.38 -4.56 6.69
C LEU A 98 9.58 -4.52 5.18
N THR A 99 10.62 -3.84 4.69
CA THR A 99 10.98 -3.87 3.28
C THR A 99 11.11 -5.31 2.78
N ALA A 100 11.72 -6.21 3.59
CA ALA A 100 11.87 -7.62 3.23
C ALA A 100 10.66 -8.51 3.58
N GLN A 101 9.99 -8.25 4.69
CA GLN A 101 9.07 -9.23 5.29
C GLN A 101 7.60 -8.87 5.16
N LEU A 102 7.25 -7.60 4.97
CA LEU A 102 5.87 -7.15 4.86
C LEU A 102 5.13 -7.99 3.81
N ASP A 103 3.95 -8.44 4.20
CA ASP A 103 3.01 -9.14 3.32
C ASP A 103 1.90 -8.17 2.95
N ALA A 104 2.09 -7.46 1.83
CA ALA A 104 1.22 -6.37 1.41
C ALA A 104 -0.20 -6.82 1.04
N ASP A 105 -0.37 -8.09 0.68
CA ASP A 105 -1.68 -8.68 0.39
C ASP A 105 -2.51 -8.92 1.67
N ASN A 106 -1.87 -8.87 2.85
CA ASN A 106 -2.55 -9.08 4.12
C ASN A 106 -3.01 -7.74 4.74
N PRO A 107 -4.33 -7.47 4.82
CA PRO A 107 -4.85 -6.22 5.37
C PRO A 107 -4.52 -6.02 6.85
N VAL A 108 -4.37 -7.10 7.63
CA VAL A 108 -3.98 -7.05 9.04
C VAL A 108 -2.53 -6.58 9.18
N ALA A 109 -1.63 -7.08 8.32
CA ALA A 109 -0.24 -6.63 8.30
C ALA A 109 -0.13 -5.14 7.95
N MET A 110 -0.92 -4.68 6.98
CA MET A 110 -0.99 -3.28 6.59
C MET A 110 -1.55 -2.38 7.69
N ALA A 111 -2.59 -2.82 8.42
CA ALA A 111 -3.13 -2.08 9.55
C ALA A 111 -2.10 -1.92 10.68
N PHE A 112 -1.39 -2.99 11.06
CA PHE A 112 -0.33 -2.90 12.08
C PHE A 112 0.84 -2.04 11.63
N LEU A 113 1.26 -2.16 10.36
CA LEU A 113 2.30 -1.31 9.80
C LEU A 113 1.94 0.17 9.97
N SER A 114 0.74 0.55 9.52
CA SER A 114 0.28 1.93 9.61
C SER A 114 0.21 2.40 11.06
N HIS A 115 -0.39 1.60 11.95
CA HIS A 115 -0.52 1.92 13.36
C HIS A 115 0.84 2.13 14.06
N ILE A 116 1.81 1.27 13.76
CA ILE A 116 3.16 1.38 14.32
C ILE A 116 3.85 2.64 13.80
N LEU A 117 3.77 2.90 12.50
CA LEU A 117 4.35 4.10 11.92
C LEU A 117 3.71 5.36 12.47
N GLU A 118 2.40 5.44 12.62
CA GLU A 118 1.73 6.63 13.16
C GLU A 118 2.10 6.92 14.61
N ARG A 119 2.06 5.90 15.47
CA ARG A 119 2.31 6.08 16.91
C ARG A 119 3.79 6.08 17.29
N SER A 120 4.68 5.67 16.39
CA SER A 120 6.12 5.85 16.60
C SER A 120 6.45 7.33 16.78
N ALA A 121 7.39 7.61 17.68
CA ALA A 121 7.85 8.96 17.93
C ALA A 121 8.39 9.61 16.65
N LEU A 122 8.34 10.94 16.62
CA LEU A 122 8.87 11.71 15.50
C LEU A 122 10.39 11.47 15.40
N PRO A 123 10.89 10.84 14.33
CA PRO A 123 12.33 10.65 14.16
C PRO A 123 13.00 11.99 13.89
N ASP A 124 14.27 12.12 14.27
CA ASP A 124 15.07 13.29 13.91
C ASP A 124 15.34 13.35 12.38
N ARG A 125 15.78 14.52 11.90
CA ARG A 125 16.02 14.78 10.47
C ARG A 125 17.05 13.82 9.86
N GLU A 126 18.06 13.41 10.63
CA GLU A 126 19.11 12.51 10.17
C GLU A 126 18.58 11.07 10.03
N THR A 127 17.74 10.64 10.96
CA THR A 127 17.04 9.35 10.91
C THR A 127 16.11 9.28 9.72
N LEU A 128 15.38 10.36 9.40
CA LEU A 128 14.53 10.42 8.20
C LEU A 128 15.33 10.33 6.90
N LYS A 129 16.53 10.94 6.86
CA LYS A 129 17.44 10.81 5.73
C LYS A 129 17.92 9.36 5.54
N GLN A 130 18.32 8.73 6.64
CA GLN A 130 18.77 7.33 6.67
C GLN A 130 17.63 6.33 6.42
N ALA A 131 16.37 6.72 6.61
CA ALA A 131 15.21 5.85 6.38
C ALA A 131 15.14 5.37 4.93
N SER A 132 15.33 6.28 3.98
CA SER A 132 15.39 5.93 2.56
C SER A 132 16.62 5.10 2.21
N ASP A 133 17.77 5.36 2.84
CA ASP A 133 18.97 4.55 2.67
C ASP A 133 18.76 3.10 3.13
N ALA A 134 18.12 2.92 4.29
CA ALA A 134 17.80 1.58 4.83
C ALA A 134 16.87 0.78 3.92
N ILE A 135 15.87 1.44 3.33
CA ILE A 135 14.95 0.82 2.34
C ILE A 135 15.73 0.49 1.05
N LEU A 136 16.51 1.44 0.53
CA LEU A 136 17.31 1.28 -0.69
C LEU A 136 18.37 0.18 -0.57
N GLU A 137 19.05 0.08 0.56
CA GLU A 137 20.05 -0.96 0.82
C GLU A 137 19.40 -2.34 0.74
N LYS A 138 18.22 -2.49 1.35
CA LYS A 138 17.46 -3.75 1.31
C LYS A 138 16.95 -4.08 -0.09
N LEU A 139 16.43 -3.08 -0.81
CA LEU A 139 15.92 -3.22 -2.17
C LEU A 139 17.02 -3.65 -3.15
N ASN A 140 18.23 -3.10 -3.01
CA ASN A 140 19.37 -3.38 -3.89
C ASN A 140 20.12 -4.67 -3.54
N LYS A 141 19.77 -5.33 -2.43
CA LYS A 141 20.45 -6.55 -1.99
C LYS A 141 20.18 -7.70 -2.95
N LYS A 142 21.23 -8.17 -3.65
CA LYS A 142 21.11 -9.32 -4.56
C LYS A 142 20.68 -10.57 -3.77
N PRO A 143 19.71 -11.36 -4.27
CA PRO A 143 19.29 -12.56 -3.59
C PRO A 143 20.45 -13.57 -3.48
N GLY A 144 20.65 -14.12 -2.28
CA GLY A 144 21.64 -15.16 -2.04
C GLY A 144 21.39 -16.40 -2.92
N ARG A 145 22.43 -17.22 -3.15
CA ARG A 145 22.35 -18.42 -4.01
C ARG A 145 21.27 -19.40 -3.54
N LEU A 146 21.18 -19.62 -2.23
CA LEU A 146 20.15 -20.46 -1.61
C LEU A 146 18.74 -19.88 -1.77
N GLN A 147 18.60 -18.57 -1.65
CA GLN A 147 17.31 -17.89 -1.77
C GLN A 147 16.78 -17.90 -3.22
N ARG A 148 17.69 -17.84 -4.21
CA ARG A 148 17.36 -18.07 -5.62
C ARG A 148 16.86 -19.50 -5.85
N MET A 149 17.53 -20.51 -5.28
CA MET A 149 17.09 -21.91 -5.39
C MET A 149 15.73 -22.16 -4.71
N ILE A 150 15.51 -21.62 -3.51
CA ILE A 150 14.23 -21.74 -2.80
C ILE A 150 13.11 -21.05 -3.59
N SER A 151 13.37 -19.88 -4.18
CA SER A 151 12.38 -19.19 -5.03
C SER A 151 11.95 -20.05 -6.21
N LEU A 152 12.88 -20.74 -6.88
CA LEU A 152 12.60 -21.62 -8.02
C LEU A 152 11.81 -22.88 -7.62
N LEU A 153 12.03 -23.39 -6.40
CA LEU A 153 11.35 -24.59 -5.88
C LEU A 153 10.01 -24.28 -5.20
N SER A 154 9.78 -23.02 -4.80
CA SER A 154 8.58 -22.59 -4.09
C SER A 154 7.34 -22.48 -4.99
N GLY A 155 6.15 -22.70 -4.43
CA GLY A 155 4.87 -22.47 -5.12
C GLY A 155 4.71 -21.06 -5.70
N ARG A 156 5.43 -20.08 -5.16
CA ARG A 156 5.47 -18.68 -5.67
C ARG A 156 5.95 -18.59 -7.12
N TYR A 157 6.82 -19.48 -7.58
CA TYR A 157 7.24 -19.48 -8.99
C TYR A 157 6.12 -19.96 -9.92
N ARG A 158 5.32 -20.96 -9.50
CA ARG A 158 4.16 -21.42 -10.29
C ARG A 158 3.08 -20.33 -10.37
N ASP A 159 2.81 -19.64 -9.26
CA ASP A 159 1.87 -18.52 -9.25
C ASP A 159 2.38 -17.34 -10.09
N ALA A 160 3.68 -17.03 -10.03
CA ALA A 160 4.29 -16.02 -10.89
C ALA A 160 4.20 -16.40 -12.38
N ALA A 161 4.47 -17.66 -12.74
CA ALA A 161 4.33 -18.14 -14.11
C ALA A 161 2.87 -18.13 -14.61
N ARG A 162 1.90 -18.41 -13.73
CA ARG A 162 0.47 -18.29 -14.04
C ARG A 162 0.05 -16.84 -14.25
N LYS A 163 0.49 -15.93 -13.37
CA LYS A 163 0.27 -14.48 -13.52
C LYS A 163 0.89 -13.96 -14.82
N GLU A 164 2.06 -14.45 -15.18
CA GLU A 164 2.74 -14.10 -16.43
C GLU A 164 1.98 -14.58 -17.68
N LEU A 165 1.42 -15.79 -17.66
CA LEU A 165 0.61 -16.29 -18.77
C LEU A 165 -0.65 -15.43 -18.99
N VAL A 166 -1.33 -15.07 -17.90
CA VAL A 166 -2.49 -14.17 -17.94
C VAL A 166 -2.08 -12.78 -18.45
N ARG A 167 -0.94 -12.25 -17.97
CA ARG A 167 -0.39 -10.96 -18.41
C ARG A 167 -0.12 -10.93 -19.91
N LYS A 168 0.43 -12.01 -20.49
CA LYS A 168 0.65 -12.13 -21.94
C LYS A 168 -0.64 -12.11 -22.77
N GLN A 169 -1.75 -12.58 -22.22
CA GLN A 169 -3.05 -12.53 -22.89
C GLN A 169 -3.68 -11.14 -22.83
N ILE A 170 -3.40 -10.38 -21.76
CA ILE A 170 -3.90 -9.02 -21.55
C ILE A 170 -3.04 -7.99 -22.32
N THR A 171 -1.73 -8.17 -22.38
CA THR A 171 -0.77 -7.22 -22.97
C THR A 171 -0.64 -7.41 -24.48
N ASN A 172 -0.46 -6.33 -25.23
CA ASN A 172 -0.42 -6.34 -26.70
C ASN A 172 0.77 -7.18 -27.23
N HIS A 173 0.54 -8.00 -28.26
CA HIS A 173 1.61 -8.77 -28.93
C HIS A 173 2.76 -7.87 -29.43
N PHE A 174 2.49 -6.58 -29.67
CA PHE A 174 3.46 -5.58 -30.08
C PHE A 174 4.46 -5.18 -28.97
N VAL A 175 4.05 -5.15 -27.69
CA VAL A 175 4.92 -4.80 -26.55
C VAL A 175 5.87 -5.94 -26.21
N VAL A 176 5.44 -7.19 -26.42
CA VAL A 176 6.22 -8.40 -26.15
C VAL A 176 7.46 -8.51 -27.05
N ASN A 177 7.42 -7.94 -28.27
CA ASN A 177 8.54 -8.01 -29.22
C ASN A 177 9.62 -6.95 -28.99
N THR A 178 9.33 -5.85 -28.29
CA THR A 178 10.29 -4.77 -28.04
C THR A 178 11.12 -4.99 -26.77
N TYR A 179 10.60 -5.74 -25.80
CA TYR A 179 11.26 -6.02 -24.52
C TYR A 179 11.45 -7.53 -24.36
N MET A 180 12.68 -8.01 -24.56
CA MET A 180 13.08 -9.39 -24.20
C MET A 180 12.76 -9.63 -22.72
N ASN A 181 11.77 -10.48 -22.43
CA ASN A 181 11.24 -10.74 -21.08
C ASN A 181 12.34 -11.23 -20.12
N PRO A 182 12.80 -10.45 -19.12
CA PRO A 182 13.40 -11.06 -17.96
C PRO A 182 12.27 -11.68 -17.14
N VAL A 183 12.42 -12.95 -16.76
CA VAL A 183 11.58 -13.56 -15.72
C VAL A 183 11.69 -12.67 -14.48
N MET A 184 10.64 -11.90 -14.19
CA MET A 184 10.65 -10.97 -13.06
C MET A 184 10.85 -11.76 -11.78
N ASN A 185 11.93 -11.47 -11.06
CA ASN A 185 12.25 -12.15 -9.81
C ASN A 185 11.16 -11.84 -8.77
N PRO A 186 10.36 -12.82 -8.31
CA PRO A 186 9.23 -12.56 -7.40
C PRO A 186 9.66 -11.88 -6.10
N LEU A 187 10.87 -12.15 -5.63
CA LEU A 187 11.42 -11.49 -4.45
C LEU A 187 11.70 -10.01 -4.72
N GLN A 188 12.22 -9.67 -5.89
CA GLN A 188 12.50 -8.29 -6.27
C GLN A 188 11.20 -7.48 -6.43
N VAL A 189 10.16 -8.08 -7.02
CA VAL A 189 8.82 -7.49 -7.10
C VAL A 189 8.29 -7.20 -5.69
N LYS A 190 8.40 -8.18 -4.77
CA LYS A 190 8.00 -7.99 -3.37
C LYS A 190 8.76 -6.85 -2.70
N LEU A 191 10.08 -6.79 -2.86
CA LEU A 191 10.91 -5.72 -2.28
C LEU A 191 10.51 -4.35 -2.84
N LYS A 192 10.27 -4.24 -4.16
CA LYS A 192 9.80 -3.00 -4.80
C LYS A 192 8.45 -2.56 -4.25
N LEU A 193 7.49 -3.49 -4.16
CA LEU A 193 6.14 -3.23 -3.63
C LEU A 193 6.22 -2.70 -2.20
N ASN A 194 6.94 -3.42 -1.33
CA ASN A 194 7.10 -3.03 0.07
C ASN A 194 7.82 -1.69 0.22
N SER A 195 8.83 -1.42 -0.61
CA SER A 195 9.54 -0.13 -0.61
C SER A 195 8.60 1.01 -1.00
N ALA A 196 7.81 0.85 -2.06
CA ALA A 196 6.84 1.84 -2.52
C ALA A 196 5.75 2.11 -1.46
N ILE A 197 5.27 1.07 -0.79
CA ILE A 197 4.33 1.19 0.34
C ILE A 197 4.96 2.00 1.48
N LEU A 198 6.17 1.65 1.91
CA LEU A 198 6.84 2.34 3.00
C LEU A 198 7.10 3.80 2.67
N TRP A 199 7.60 4.10 1.46
CA TRP A 199 7.77 5.49 1.02
C TRP A 199 6.45 6.25 0.95
N SER A 200 5.37 5.62 0.50
CA SER A 200 4.03 6.23 0.52
C SER A 200 3.57 6.58 1.92
N LEU A 201 3.71 5.66 2.89
CA LEU A 201 3.32 5.91 4.28
C LEU A 201 4.20 6.97 4.96
N LEU A 202 5.51 6.93 4.70
CA LEU A 202 6.46 7.92 5.21
C LEU A 202 6.19 9.32 4.65
N ALA A 203 5.92 9.43 3.34
CA ALA A 203 5.59 10.69 2.69
C ALA A 203 4.28 11.29 3.23
N ASP A 204 3.29 10.44 3.55
CA ASP A 204 2.03 10.87 4.18
C ASP A 204 2.27 11.39 5.59
N LYS A 205 2.93 10.58 6.44
CA LYS A 205 3.14 10.90 7.86
C LYS A 205 3.97 12.17 8.04
N PHE A 206 5.00 12.35 7.21
CA PHE A 206 5.99 13.41 7.36
C PHE A 206 5.88 14.48 6.28
N ALA A 207 4.67 14.74 5.77
CA ALA A 207 4.43 15.76 4.75
C ALA A 207 5.00 17.15 5.15
N GLY A 208 5.37 17.96 4.15
CA GLY A 208 5.99 19.27 4.38
C GLY A 208 7.52 19.18 4.49
N GLU A 209 8.12 19.95 5.40
CA GLU A 209 9.58 20.08 5.50
C GLU A 209 10.27 18.73 5.76
N LEU A 210 9.70 17.88 6.62
CA LEU A 210 10.30 16.59 6.97
C LEU A 210 10.36 15.61 5.79
N SER A 211 9.41 15.69 4.86
CA SER A 211 9.35 14.89 3.63
C SER A 211 10.59 15.12 2.76
N THR A 212 11.16 16.34 2.81
CA THR A 212 12.36 16.69 2.04
C THR A 212 13.60 15.93 2.48
N HIS A 213 13.64 15.47 3.74
CA HIS A 213 14.73 14.64 4.25
C HIS A 213 14.60 13.19 3.81
N ILE A 214 13.38 12.70 3.62
CA ILE A 214 13.08 11.34 3.17
C ILE A 214 13.32 11.24 1.66
N TRP A 215 13.03 12.31 0.92
CA TRP A 215 13.24 12.36 -0.52
C TRP A 215 14.72 12.24 -0.88
N GLN A 216 15.01 11.32 -1.81
CA GLN A 216 16.27 11.27 -2.53
C GLN A 216 15.94 11.10 -4.01
N ASP A 217 16.73 11.70 -4.90
CA ASP A 217 16.46 11.61 -6.34
C ASP A 217 16.44 10.16 -6.83
N LYS A 218 17.28 9.30 -6.25
CA LYS A 218 17.27 7.87 -6.52
C LYS A 218 15.93 7.19 -6.17
N VAL A 219 15.26 7.61 -5.09
CA VAL A 219 13.92 7.13 -4.74
C VAL A 219 12.93 7.57 -5.82
N GLY A 220 12.96 8.84 -6.22
CA GLY A 220 12.15 9.36 -7.30
C GLY A 220 12.35 8.60 -8.63
N SER A 221 13.60 8.38 -9.04
CA SER A 221 13.94 7.61 -10.23
C SER A 221 13.38 6.19 -10.17
N ILE A 222 13.56 5.47 -9.06
CA ILE A 222 13.04 4.09 -8.90
C ILE A 222 11.51 4.06 -9.00
N LEU A 223 10.81 5.03 -8.39
CA LEU A 223 9.35 5.09 -8.42
C LEU A 223 8.83 5.41 -9.82
N ILE A 224 9.45 6.37 -10.51
CA ILE A 224 9.09 6.74 -11.89
C ILE A 224 9.41 5.60 -12.85
N GLU A 225 10.58 4.97 -12.77
CA GLU A 225 10.96 3.81 -13.60
C GLU A 225 9.99 2.64 -13.39
N SER A 226 9.62 2.36 -12.14
CA SER A 226 8.67 1.29 -11.82
C SER A 226 7.28 1.62 -12.36
N LEU A 227 6.82 2.88 -12.23
CA LEU A 227 5.55 3.36 -12.77
C LEU A 227 5.50 3.31 -14.31
N ALA A 228 6.59 3.72 -14.96
CA ALA A 228 6.71 3.79 -16.41
C ALA A 228 6.84 2.44 -17.09
N ASN A 229 7.37 1.42 -16.39
CA ASN A 229 7.57 0.10 -16.95
C ASN A 229 6.24 -0.67 -17.11
N PRO A 230 5.75 -0.93 -18.35
CA PRO A 230 4.51 -1.66 -18.58
C PRO A 230 4.61 -3.15 -18.25
N GLN A 231 5.80 -3.67 -17.96
CA GLN A 231 6.02 -5.05 -17.50
C GLN A 231 6.14 -5.18 -15.98
N GLU A 232 6.17 -4.06 -15.26
CA GLU A 232 6.22 -4.09 -13.80
C GLU A 232 4.89 -4.59 -13.20
N GLU A 233 4.94 -5.20 -12.02
CA GLU A 233 3.73 -5.63 -11.33
C GLU A 233 2.79 -4.43 -11.06
N ILE A 234 1.48 -4.61 -11.28
CA ILE A 234 0.52 -3.48 -11.30
C ILE A 234 0.39 -2.82 -9.94
N LEU A 235 0.40 -3.58 -8.83
CA LEU A 235 0.40 -2.99 -7.49
C LEU A 235 1.70 -2.23 -7.20
N VAL A 236 2.86 -2.68 -7.69
CA VAL A 236 4.10 -1.89 -7.60
C VAL A 236 3.91 -0.54 -8.29
N ARG A 237 3.30 -0.51 -9.47
CA ARG A 237 2.97 0.75 -10.19
C ARG A 237 1.98 1.61 -9.42
N VAL A 238 0.91 1.02 -8.88
CA VAL A 238 -0.09 1.72 -8.04
C VAL A 238 0.60 2.38 -6.84
N PHE A 239 1.36 1.64 -6.04
CA PHE A 239 2.01 2.18 -4.86
C PHE A 239 3.15 3.14 -5.20
N SER A 240 3.82 2.97 -6.34
CA SER A 240 4.80 3.96 -6.83
C SER A 240 4.12 5.29 -7.15
N LEU A 241 2.96 5.26 -7.81
CA LEU A 241 2.17 6.45 -8.07
C LEU A 241 1.65 7.10 -6.78
N LEU A 242 1.15 6.31 -5.83
CA LEU A 242 0.71 6.84 -4.53
C LEU A 242 1.84 7.49 -3.76
N ALA A 243 3.04 6.90 -3.76
CA ALA A 243 4.22 7.51 -3.15
C ALA A 243 4.58 8.84 -3.82
N LEU A 244 4.61 8.87 -5.17
CA LEU A 244 4.88 10.09 -5.93
C LEU A 244 3.83 11.17 -5.67
N GLU A 245 2.54 10.82 -5.58
CA GLU A 245 1.46 11.74 -5.24
C GLU A 245 1.68 12.38 -3.87
N LYS A 246 1.99 11.57 -2.85
CA LYS A 246 2.21 12.03 -1.48
C LYS A 246 3.49 12.87 -1.35
N PHE A 247 4.57 12.49 -2.03
CA PHE A 247 5.76 13.35 -2.12
C PHE A 247 5.46 14.66 -2.83
N ALA A 248 4.71 14.64 -3.93
CA ALA A 248 4.34 15.83 -4.69
C ALA A 248 3.45 16.82 -3.92
N ALA A 249 2.80 16.39 -2.81
CA ALA A 249 2.13 17.29 -1.89
C ALA A 249 3.12 18.28 -1.21
N THR A 250 4.40 17.93 -1.14
CA THR A 250 5.49 18.82 -0.71
C THR A 250 6.11 19.52 -1.91
N ALA A 251 6.05 20.86 -1.94
CA ALA A 251 6.50 21.66 -3.10
C ALA A 251 7.95 21.39 -3.54
N HIS A 252 8.87 21.22 -2.59
CA HIS A 252 10.26 20.88 -2.89
C HIS A 252 10.37 19.53 -3.63
N CYS A 253 9.75 18.48 -3.09
CA CYS A 253 9.76 17.16 -3.70
C CYS A 253 9.08 17.17 -5.09
N LYS A 254 8.01 17.94 -5.27
CA LYS A 254 7.37 18.13 -6.58
C LYS A 254 8.33 18.71 -7.62
N GLN A 255 9.06 19.77 -7.28
CA GLN A 255 10.08 20.35 -8.16
C GLN A 255 11.18 19.33 -8.50
N ARG A 256 11.58 18.50 -7.53
CA ARG A 256 12.54 17.41 -7.79
C ARG A 256 11.97 16.38 -8.77
N ILE A 257 10.73 15.94 -8.57
CA ILE A 257 10.03 15.02 -9.50
C ILE A 257 10.03 15.59 -10.92
N ASP A 258 9.65 16.86 -11.09
CA ASP A 258 9.61 17.51 -12.40
C ASP A 258 11.02 17.63 -13.02
N SER A 259 12.08 17.73 -12.19
CA SER A 259 13.48 17.80 -12.65
C SER A 259 14.09 16.45 -13.06
N LEU A 260 13.42 15.32 -12.78
CA LEU A 260 13.91 13.97 -13.14
C LEU A 260 13.78 13.65 -14.65
N GLY A 261 13.30 14.60 -15.45
CA GLY A 261 13.30 14.52 -16.92
C GLY A 261 12.17 13.69 -17.52
N THR A 262 11.27 13.13 -16.70
CA THR A 262 10.07 12.44 -17.18
C THR A 262 8.86 13.37 -17.08
N ASN A 263 8.14 13.56 -18.18
CA ASN A 263 6.88 14.29 -18.16
C ASN A 263 5.79 13.42 -17.50
N MET A 264 5.56 13.66 -16.21
CA MET A 264 4.58 12.89 -15.42
C MET A 264 3.17 12.92 -16.03
N ARG A 265 2.77 14.03 -16.65
CA ARG A 265 1.44 14.14 -17.28
C ARG A 265 1.33 13.22 -18.50
N GLU A 266 2.32 13.24 -19.38
CA GLU A 266 2.35 12.35 -20.56
C GLU A 266 2.37 10.88 -20.13
N LEU A 267 3.21 10.54 -19.16
CA LEU A 267 3.27 9.20 -18.59
C LEU A 267 1.91 8.74 -18.03
N LEU A 268 1.23 9.57 -17.25
CA LEU A 268 -0.07 9.23 -16.68
C LEU A 268 -1.15 9.07 -17.78
N LEU A 269 -1.12 9.89 -18.82
CA LEU A 269 -2.03 9.75 -19.97
C LEU A 269 -1.77 8.44 -20.75
N GLU A 270 -0.52 8.01 -20.88
CA GLU A 270 -0.17 6.72 -21.46
C GLU A 270 -0.66 5.55 -20.60
N ILE A 271 -0.48 5.64 -19.29
CA ILE A 271 -0.99 4.64 -18.33
C ILE A 271 -2.52 4.52 -18.43
N LEU A 272 -3.24 5.64 -18.57
CA LEU A 272 -4.69 5.60 -18.77
C LEU A 272 -5.09 4.85 -20.04
N LYS A 273 -4.40 5.10 -21.16
CA LYS A 273 -4.62 4.37 -22.41
C LYS A 273 -4.35 2.88 -22.24
N GLU A 274 -3.23 2.54 -21.58
CA GLU A 274 -2.83 1.17 -21.27
C GLU A 274 -3.90 0.45 -20.44
N CYS A 275 -4.33 1.04 -19.32
CA CYS A 275 -5.34 0.43 -18.44
C CYS A 275 -6.70 0.28 -19.12
N ASN A 276 -7.11 1.23 -19.98
CA ASN A 276 -8.35 1.11 -20.74
C ASN A 276 -8.30 -0.07 -21.71
N GLU A 277 -7.18 -0.22 -22.43
CA GLU A 277 -6.98 -1.32 -23.38
C GLU A 277 -6.91 -2.68 -22.66
N ALA A 278 -6.18 -2.75 -21.54
CA ALA A 278 -6.09 -3.94 -20.70
C ALA A 278 -7.47 -4.36 -20.15
N ASN A 279 -8.22 -3.42 -19.58
CA ASN A 279 -9.57 -3.68 -19.07
C ASN A 279 -10.53 -4.13 -20.17
N TYR A 280 -10.48 -3.50 -21.35
CA TYR A 280 -11.29 -3.90 -22.50
C TYR A 280 -11.03 -5.35 -22.90
N ARG A 281 -9.75 -5.77 -22.96
CA ARG A 281 -9.38 -7.15 -23.30
C ARG A 281 -9.81 -8.15 -22.25
N ILE A 282 -9.65 -7.82 -20.98
CA ILE A 282 -10.09 -8.69 -19.89
C ILE A 282 -11.60 -8.92 -19.98
N LEU A 283 -12.38 -7.88 -20.29
CA LEU A 283 -13.83 -8.00 -20.50
C LEU A 283 -14.15 -8.90 -21.71
N LEU A 284 -13.46 -8.72 -22.85
CA LEU A 284 -13.61 -9.60 -24.01
C LEU A 284 -13.30 -11.07 -23.69
N LEU A 285 -12.21 -11.33 -22.97
CA LEU A 285 -11.82 -12.67 -22.55
C LEU A 285 -12.82 -13.30 -21.57
N SER A 286 -13.51 -12.48 -20.79
CA SER A 286 -14.44 -12.93 -19.75
C SER A 286 -15.88 -13.13 -20.24
N PHE A 287 -16.33 -12.34 -21.23
CA PHE A 287 -17.73 -12.31 -21.69
C PHE A 287 -17.92 -12.65 -23.18
N GLY A 288 -16.86 -12.78 -23.98
CA GLY A 288 -16.93 -12.99 -25.43
C GLY A 288 -17.50 -11.79 -26.21
N ASP A 289 -17.90 -12.01 -27.47
CA ASP A 289 -18.46 -10.95 -28.35
C ASP A 289 -19.85 -10.47 -27.91
N SER A 290 -20.55 -11.24 -27.08
CA SER A 290 -21.86 -10.93 -26.51
C SER A 290 -21.76 -9.90 -25.39
N ARG A 291 -21.65 -8.61 -25.76
CA ARG A 291 -21.63 -7.47 -24.83
C ARG A 291 -23.04 -7.09 -24.35
N PRO A 292 -23.33 -7.07 -23.04
CA PRO A 292 -24.39 -6.23 -22.50
C PRO A 292 -23.96 -4.76 -22.59
N MET A 293 -24.81 -3.86 -23.09
CA MET A 293 -24.48 -2.43 -23.26
C MET A 293 -24.12 -1.70 -21.92
N SER A 294 -24.37 -2.33 -20.78
CA SER A 294 -24.08 -1.86 -19.42
C SER A 294 -22.72 -2.32 -18.85
N SER A 295 -21.93 -3.12 -19.58
CA SER A 295 -20.83 -3.93 -19.01
C SER A 295 -19.48 -3.24 -18.78
N LEU A 296 -19.32 -1.95 -19.10
CA LEU A 296 -18.04 -1.24 -18.88
C LEU A 296 -17.68 -1.09 -17.39
N PHE A 297 -18.67 -1.15 -16.51
CA PHE A 297 -18.49 -1.05 -15.06
C PHE A 297 -18.72 -2.38 -14.34
N THR A 298 -19.07 -3.45 -15.05
CA THR A 298 -19.30 -4.76 -14.42
C THR A 298 -17.97 -5.51 -14.35
N PRO A 299 -17.46 -5.80 -13.13
CA PRO A 299 -16.25 -6.58 -12.95
C PRO A 299 -16.46 -7.96 -13.57
N PRO A 300 -15.45 -8.48 -14.28
CA PRO A 300 -15.51 -9.83 -14.81
C PRO A 300 -15.65 -10.82 -13.65
N VAL A 301 -16.41 -11.90 -13.90
CA VAL A 301 -16.48 -13.05 -12.99
C VAL A 301 -15.35 -14.03 -13.30
N GLY A 302 -14.85 -14.71 -12.26
CA GLY A 302 -13.83 -15.75 -12.41
C GLY A 302 -12.39 -15.23 -12.30
N PRO A 303 -11.41 -15.95 -12.88
CA PRO A 303 -9.99 -15.80 -12.53
C PRO A 303 -9.36 -14.48 -12.98
N LEU A 304 -9.98 -13.74 -13.91
CA LEU A 304 -9.48 -12.46 -14.40
C LEU A 304 -9.94 -11.26 -13.55
N ARG A 305 -10.82 -11.47 -12.57
CA ARG A 305 -11.33 -10.42 -11.69
C ARG A 305 -10.23 -9.69 -10.93
N GLU A 306 -9.29 -10.44 -10.36
CA GLU A 306 -8.19 -9.85 -9.59
C GLU A 306 -7.28 -8.99 -10.46
N GLU A 307 -6.97 -9.44 -11.68
CA GLU A 307 -6.14 -8.66 -12.61
C GLU A 307 -6.88 -7.40 -13.08
N TRP A 308 -8.17 -7.51 -13.42
CA TRP A 308 -9.00 -6.36 -13.75
C TRP A 308 -9.04 -5.33 -12.62
N ALA A 309 -9.20 -5.79 -11.37
CA ALA A 309 -9.23 -4.93 -10.20
C ALA A 309 -7.92 -4.13 -10.03
N LYS A 310 -6.76 -4.71 -10.34
CA LYS A 310 -5.47 -4.00 -10.29
C LYS A 310 -5.40 -2.89 -11.34
N TYR A 311 -5.80 -3.16 -12.58
CA TYR A 311 -5.84 -2.15 -13.64
C TYR A 311 -6.87 -1.05 -13.37
N ALA A 312 -8.04 -1.40 -12.82
CA ALA A 312 -9.03 -0.43 -12.37
C ALA A 312 -8.47 0.50 -11.29
N GLN A 313 -7.73 -0.05 -10.31
CA GLN A 313 -7.05 0.75 -9.29
C GLN A 313 -5.98 1.68 -9.88
N LEU A 314 -5.10 1.18 -10.75
CA LEU A 314 -4.06 2.00 -11.40
C LEU A 314 -4.67 3.12 -12.23
N LYS A 315 -5.73 2.81 -13.00
CA LYS A 315 -6.49 3.80 -13.78
C LYS A 315 -7.05 4.90 -12.87
N MET A 316 -7.73 4.52 -11.79
CA MET A 316 -8.31 5.46 -10.83
C MET A 316 -7.24 6.37 -10.21
N CYS A 317 -6.12 5.79 -9.77
CA CYS A 317 -4.99 6.56 -9.22
C CYS A 317 -4.41 7.53 -10.26
N ALA A 318 -4.25 7.10 -11.51
CA ALA A 318 -3.72 7.94 -12.58
C ALA A 318 -4.66 9.10 -12.95
N LEU A 319 -5.97 8.84 -13.03
CA LEU A 319 -6.99 9.88 -13.23
C LEU A 319 -6.91 10.93 -12.11
N TRP A 320 -6.86 10.48 -10.86
CA TRP A 320 -6.78 11.37 -9.72
C TRP A 320 -5.50 12.21 -9.73
N ALA A 321 -4.35 11.57 -9.94
CA ALA A 321 -3.05 12.23 -9.95
C ALA A 321 -2.95 13.31 -11.05
N LEU A 322 -3.55 13.10 -12.22
CA LEU A 322 -3.57 14.07 -13.33
C LEU A 322 -4.27 15.38 -13.00
N ASP A 323 -5.32 15.34 -12.19
CA ASP A 323 -6.16 16.51 -11.90
C ASP A 323 -5.86 17.13 -10.52
N HIS A 324 -5.12 16.42 -9.64
CA HIS A 324 -4.81 16.90 -8.29
C HIS A 324 -3.31 17.14 -8.07
N ALA A 325 -2.47 16.11 -8.20
CA ALA A 325 -1.05 16.21 -7.89
C ALA A 325 -0.23 16.84 -9.04
N PHE A 326 -0.49 16.40 -10.27
CA PHE A 326 0.20 16.80 -11.50
C PHE A 326 -0.72 17.58 -12.44
N LYS A 327 -1.57 18.43 -11.85
CA LYS A 327 -2.52 19.28 -12.57
C LYS A 327 -1.81 20.26 -13.51
N ASN A 328 -2.45 20.54 -14.63
CA ASN A 328 -2.10 21.66 -15.50
C ASN A 328 -3.01 22.83 -15.15
N ASP A 329 -2.44 24.01 -14.90
CA ASP A 329 -3.21 25.20 -14.48
C ASP A 329 -4.30 25.62 -15.49
N ASN A 330 -4.16 25.19 -16.75
CA ASN A 330 -5.05 25.57 -17.83
C ASN A 330 -6.04 24.49 -18.28
N GLN A 331 -5.99 23.25 -17.73
CA GLN A 331 -6.83 22.17 -18.23
C GLN A 331 -7.13 21.09 -17.17
N ILE A 332 -8.43 20.90 -16.89
CA ILE A 332 -8.93 19.70 -16.22
C ILE A 332 -8.92 18.55 -17.22
N THR A 333 -8.21 17.47 -16.91
CA THR A 333 -8.04 16.33 -17.80
C THR A 333 -9.30 15.48 -17.84
N CYS A 334 -9.94 15.29 -16.68
CA CYS A 334 -11.12 14.43 -16.54
C CYS A 334 -12.29 15.25 -15.97
N PRO A 335 -12.95 16.10 -16.79
CA PRO A 335 -14.07 16.90 -16.30
C PRO A 335 -15.22 16.00 -15.82
N TRP A 336 -16.00 16.52 -14.87
CA TRP A 336 -17.17 15.83 -14.35
C TRP A 336 -18.19 15.55 -15.46
N ASP A 337 -18.65 14.31 -15.59
CA ASP A 337 -19.72 13.92 -16.52
C ASP A 337 -20.95 13.42 -15.76
N LEU A 338 -21.92 14.32 -15.63
CA LEU A 338 -23.15 14.09 -14.87
C LEU A 338 -24.39 13.95 -15.76
N LYS A 339 -24.23 13.93 -17.10
CA LYS A 339 -25.36 14.07 -18.07
C LYS A 339 -26.46 13.01 -17.93
N ARG A 340 -26.20 11.89 -17.25
CA ARG A 340 -27.15 10.78 -17.04
C ARG A 340 -27.28 10.37 -15.57
N LEU A 341 -26.76 11.16 -14.65
CA LEU A 341 -26.71 10.81 -13.22
C LEU A 341 -27.69 11.68 -12.44
N ARG A 342 -28.55 11.02 -11.67
CA ARG A 342 -29.52 11.68 -10.78
C ARG A 342 -29.05 11.72 -9.33
N ILE A 343 -28.30 10.70 -8.91
CA ILE A 343 -27.75 10.54 -7.57
C ILE A 343 -26.28 10.18 -7.76
N ILE A 344 -25.42 10.83 -7.02
CA ILE A 344 -23.99 10.53 -6.92
C ILE A 344 -23.60 10.55 -5.45
N LEU A 345 -22.37 10.17 -5.17
CA LEU A 345 -21.75 10.43 -3.88
C LEU A 345 -21.37 11.91 -3.79
N ASN A 346 -21.71 12.54 -2.68
CA ASN A 346 -21.63 13.97 -2.51
C ASN A 346 -20.19 14.37 -2.12
N PRO A 347 -19.42 15.04 -3.00
CA PRO A 347 -18.06 15.44 -2.66
C PRO A 347 -18.01 16.51 -1.56
N TYR A 348 -19.12 17.24 -1.32
CA TYR A 348 -19.23 18.22 -0.23
C TYR A 348 -19.65 17.59 1.10
N ASP A 349 -20.01 16.32 1.10
CA ASP A 349 -20.38 15.53 2.28
C ASP A 349 -19.56 14.24 2.32
N ALA A 350 -18.29 14.40 1.96
CA ALA A 350 -17.23 13.42 2.00
C ALA A 350 -16.12 13.91 2.94
N THR A 351 -15.44 12.98 3.60
CA THR A 351 -14.24 13.27 4.37
C THR A 351 -13.06 13.57 3.44
N SER A 352 -12.07 14.32 3.94
CA SER A 352 -11.05 14.97 3.11
C SER A 352 -10.14 14.03 2.32
N GLY A 353 -9.95 12.79 2.78
CA GLY A 353 -9.10 11.80 2.11
C GLY A 353 -9.84 10.93 1.10
N MET A 354 -11.17 11.08 0.98
CA MET A 354 -11.96 10.31 0.02
C MET A 354 -11.67 10.78 -1.41
N LYS A 355 -11.28 9.84 -2.29
CA LYS A 355 -11.09 10.10 -3.72
C LYS A 355 -12.32 9.65 -4.49
N LEU A 356 -12.85 10.55 -5.32
CA LEU A 356 -14.01 10.32 -6.18
C LEU A 356 -13.62 10.40 -7.64
N THR A 357 -14.19 9.54 -8.48
CA THR A 357 -14.11 9.68 -9.94
C THR A 357 -14.93 10.88 -10.43
N ASN A 358 -14.68 11.29 -11.67
CA ASN A 358 -15.41 12.37 -12.34
C ASN A 358 -16.91 12.08 -12.60
N ASN A 359 -17.40 10.88 -12.28
CA ASN A 359 -18.83 10.55 -12.29
C ASN A 359 -19.43 10.48 -10.87
N GLY A 360 -18.61 10.59 -9.81
CA GLY A 360 -19.05 10.54 -8.42
C GLY A 360 -19.64 9.20 -7.97
N LEU A 361 -19.39 8.10 -8.70
CA LEU A 361 -19.94 6.78 -8.39
C LEU A 361 -18.88 5.74 -7.98
N GLU A 362 -17.60 6.04 -8.21
CA GLU A 362 -16.49 5.20 -7.75
C GLU A 362 -15.71 5.94 -6.67
N LEU A 363 -15.40 5.21 -5.61
CA LEU A 363 -14.67 5.69 -4.45
C LEU A 363 -13.35 4.97 -4.29
N ARG A 364 -12.36 5.69 -3.78
CA ARG A 364 -11.11 5.11 -3.31
C ARG A 364 -10.64 5.81 -2.05
N ASN A 365 -10.18 5.01 -1.09
CA ASN A 365 -9.48 5.49 0.09
C ASN A 365 -8.05 4.94 0.06
N ASP A 366 -7.06 5.84 0.05
CA ASP A 366 -5.62 5.52 0.07
C ASP A 366 -4.99 5.73 1.45
N ARG A 367 -5.80 6.14 2.43
CA ARG A 367 -5.41 6.34 3.82
C ARG A 367 -5.82 5.12 4.65
N ASN A 368 -5.24 5.05 5.83
CA ASN A 368 -5.54 4.05 6.85
C ASN A 368 -6.68 4.46 7.80
N HIS A 369 -7.23 5.66 7.64
CA HIS A 369 -8.42 6.15 8.35
C HIS A 369 -9.72 5.71 7.66
N PHE A 370 -10.83 5.69 8.40
CA PHE A 370 -12.14 5.34 7.86
C PHE A 370 -12.80 6.55 7.16
N GLU A 371 -12.28 6.90 5.99
CA GLU A 371 -12.87 7.94 5.14
C GLU A 371 -14.31 7.53 4.75
N SER A 372 -15.24 8.48 4.83
CA SER A 372 -16.68 8.26 4.70
C SER A 372 -17.32 9.31 3.81
N VAL A 373 -18.38 8.93 3.10
CA VAL A 373 -19.13 9.81 2.19
C VAL A 373 -20.61 9.46 2.16
N ARG A 374 -21.47 10.48 2.05
CA ARG A 374 -22.91 10.30 1.81
C ARG A 374 -23.30 10.56 0.37
N ALA A 375 -24.40 9.95 -0.06
CA ALA A 375 -25.02 10.25 -1.36
C ALA A 375 -25.70 11.64 -1.36
N THR A 376 -25.91 12.20 -2.55
CA THR A 376 -26.62 13.48 -2.73
C THR A 376 -28.13 13.38 -2.47
N ALA A 377 -28.66 12.17 -2.26
CA ALA A 377 -30.08 11.93 -2.03
C ALA A 377 -30.32 11.30 -0.64
N CYS A 378 -31.37 11.78 0.03
CA CYS A 378 -31.87 11.21 1.26
C CYS A 378 -33.27 10.62 1.05
N VAL A 379 -33.57 9.51 1.72
CA VAL A 379 -34.89 8.87 1.72
C VAL A 379 -35.54 9.05 3.09
N LYS A 380 -36.85 9.41 3.12
CA LYS A 380 -37.58 9.67 4.38
C LYS A 380 -38.74 8.71 4.63
N ARG A 381 -39.32 8.13 3.57
CA ARG A 381 -40.49 7.23 3.62
C ARG A 381 -40.42 6.21 2.48
N GLY A 382 -41.06 5.06 2.65
CA GLY A 382 -41.12 4.00 1.65
C GLY A 382 -40.08 2.90 1.87
N LYS A 383 -39.96 2.01 0.87
CA LYS A 383 -38.97 0.93 0.84
C LYS A 383 -37.95 1.24 -0.24
N TRP A 384 -36.67 1.20 0.12
CA TRP A 384 -35.56 1.58 -0.74
C TRP A 384 -34.47 0.52 -0.69
N TYR A 385 -33.71 0.46 -1.76
CA TYR A 385 -32.53 -0.39 -1.87
C TYR A 385 -31.50 0.30 -2.76
N TYR A 386 -30.23 -0.02 -2.56
CA TYR A 386 -29.13 0.37 -3.43
C TYR A 386 -28.16 -0.80 -3.55
N GLU A 387 -27.35 -0.78 -4.61
CA GLU A 387 -26.31 -1.76 -4.84
C GLU A 387 -24.94 -1.08 -4.74
N ALA A 388 -23.96 -1.79 -4.23
CA ALA A 388 -22.57 -1.36 -4.18
C ALA A 388 -21.69 -2.49 -4.69
N GLN A 389 -20.61 -2.13 -5.38
CA GLN A 389 -19.71 -3.08 -5.99
C GLN A 389 -18.29 -2.92 -5.46
N LEU A 390 -17.78 -3.98 -4.84
CA LEU A 390 -16.43 -3.99 -4.30
C LEU A 390 -15.40 -4.27 -5.40
N LEU A 391 -14.52 -3.29 -5.61
CA LEU A 391 -13.46 -3.35 -6.62
C LEU A 391 -12.13 -3.86 -6.05
N SER A 392 -11.87 -3.63 -4.76
CA SER A 392 -10.63 -4.04 -4.09
C SER A 392 -10.93 -4.76 -2.78
N HIS A 393 -9.92 -5.47 -2.27
CA HIS A 393 -9.93 -6.04 -0.92
C HIS A 393 -9.71 -4.91 0.11
N GLY A 394 -10.17 -5.14 1.34
CA GLY A 394 -10.02 -4.19 2.45
C GLY A 394 -11.15 -4.31 3.47
N ILE A 395 -11.05 -3.52 4.53
CA ILE A 395 -12.14 -3.35 5.50
C ILE A 395 -13.00 -2.18 5.00
N ILE A 396 -14.27 -2.44 4.70
CA ILE A 396 -15.20 -1.46 4.12
C ILE A 396 -16.54 -1.58 4.84
N GLN A 397 -17.07 -0.46 5.32
CA GLN A 397 -18.41 -0.36 5.91
C GLN A 397 -19.35 0.32 4.91
N ILE A 398 -20.51 -0.30 4.67
CA ILE A 398 -21.53 0.18 3.72
C ILE A 398 -22.88 0.10 4.43
N GLY A 399 -23.62 1.21 4.46
CA GLY A 399 -24.86 1.28 5.21
C GLY A 399 -25.70 2.51 4.90
N TRP A 400 -26.59 2.83 5.83
CA TRP A 400 -27.40 4.04 5.81
C TRP A 400 -26.93 4.95 6.93
N ALA A 401 -26.89 6.25 6.68
CA ALA A 401 -26.55 7.26 7.67
C ALA A 401 -27.60 8.37 7.67
N THR A 402 -27.93 8.88 8.85
CA THR A 402 -28.75 10.10 8.96
C THR A 402 -27.88 11.33 8.71
N SER A 403 -28.51 12.49 8.51
CA SER A 403 -27.78 13.77 8.40
C SER A 403 -27.09 14.19 9.71
N ARG A 404 -27.33 13.49 10.82
CA ARG A 404 -26.70 13.76 12.13
C ARG A 404 -25.41 12.96 12.34
N CYS A 405 -25.22 11.90 11.56
CA CYS A 405 -24.02 11.07 11.63
C CYS A 405 -22.79 11.93 11.34
N ARG A 406 -21.82 11.92 12.25
CA ARG A 406 -20.56 12.66 12.10
C ARG A 406 -19.46 11.67 11.76
N PHE A 407 -18.76 11.96 10.67
CA PHE A 407 -17.61 11.17 10.26
C PHE A 407 -16.36 11.70 10.95
N SER A 408 -15.65 10.81 11.65
CA SER A 408 -14.37 11.11 12.31
C SER A 408 -13.36 10.05 11.85
N PRO A 409 -12.69 10.27 10.70
CA PRO A 409 -11.77 9.27 10.13
C PRO A 409 -10.68 8.82 11.11
N ASP A 410 -10.12 9.77 11.87
CA ASP A 410 -9.00 9.55 12.79
C ASP A 410 -9.40 8.70 14.00
N GLU A 411 -10.65 8.84 14.46
CA GLU A 411 -11.22 8.04 15.55
C GLU A 411 -11.86 6.74 15.04
N GLY A 412 -11.89 6.56 13.72
CA GLY A 412 -12.54 5.42 13.07
C GLY A 412 -14.06 5.44 13.13
N TYR A 413 -14.69 6.59 13.43
CA TYR A 413 -16.14 6.71 13.41
C TYR A 413 -16.64 6.95 11.97
N GLY A 414 -17.31 5.95 11.43
CA GLY A 414 -17.92 5.96 10.11
C GLY A 414 -19.40 5.60 10.16
N VAL A 415 -19.84 4.87 9.13
CA VAL A 415 -21.24 4.48 8.98
C VAL A 415 -21.53 3.26 9.86
N GLY A 416 -22.44 3.42 10.82
CA GLY A 416 -22.89 2.34 11.70
C GLY A 416 -22.20 2.28 13.06
N ASP A 417 -21.34 3.26 13.38
CA ASP A 417 -20.63 3.32 14.66
C ASP A 417 -21.31 4.21 15.72
N ASP A 418 -22.38 4.93 15.34
CA ASP A 418 -23.18 5.75 16.25
C ASP A 418 -24.58 5.17 16.52
N CYS A 419 -25.06 5.37 17.74
CA CYS A 419 -26.47 5.17 18.07
C CYS A 419 -27.25 6.34 17.49
N CYS A 420 -27.89 6.12 16.33
CA CYS A 420 -28.66 7.10 15.57
C CYS A 420 -29.60 7.99 16.41
#